data_AF-L5NWE5-F1
#
_entry.id   AF-L5NWE5-F1
#
_cell.length_a   1.000
_cell.length_b   1.000
_cell.length_c   1.000
_cell.angle_alpha   90.00
_cell.angle_beta   90.00
_cell.angle_gamma   90.00
#
_symmetry.space_group_name_H-M   'P 1'
#
loop_
_entity.id
_entity.type
_entity.pdbx_description
1 polymer ?
#
loop_
_entity_poly.entity_id
_entity_poly.type
_entity_poly.pdbx_seq_one_letter_code
_entity_poly.pdbx_strand_id
1 'polypeptide(L)' 'GYGFISTDDADDDVFFHMEDVGGPDLEEGQEIEFDIEQAPKGPRATNVTRL' A
#
# COMPACT_ATOMS: atom_id res chain seq x y z
N GLY A 1 -0.75 11.61 -4.16
CA GLY A 1 -1.20 11.49 -2.75
C GLY A 1 -0.43 10.39 -2.06
N TYR A 2 -0.77 10.06 -0.81
CA TYR A 2 -0.21 8.89 -0.10
C TYR A 2 -1.28 8.23 0.77
N GLY A 3 -1.04 6.99 1.17
CA GLY A 3 -1.88 6.25 2.10
C GLY A 3 -1.09 5.22 2.89
N PHE A 4 -1.79 4.53 3.78
CA PHE A 4 -1.26 3.45 4.60
C PHE A 4 -2.18 2.24 4.49
N ILE A 5 -1.57 1.06 4.53
CA ILE A 5 -2.25 -0.22 4.51
C ILE A 5 -1.96 -0.89 5.85
N SER A 6 -3.02 -1.15 6.61
CA SER A 6 -2.93 -2.04 7.77
C SER A 6 -3.09 -3.47 7.28
N THR A 7 -2.12 -4.32 7.59
CA THR A 7 -2.09 -5.75 7.23
C THR A 7 -1.52 -6.54 8.40
N ASP A 8 -1.91 -7.80 8.53
CA ASP A 8 -1.35 -8.71 9.53
C ASP A 8 0.06 -9.22 9.15
N ASP A 9 0.51 -8.96 7.91
CA ASP A 9 1.82 -9.38 7.38
C ASP A 9 2.99 -8.46 7.81
N ALA A 10 2.69 -7.32 8.45
CA ALA A 10 3.67 -6.38 8.97
C ALA A 10 3.23 -5.82 10.32
N ASP A 11 4.19 -5.63 11.24
CA ASP A 11 3.90 -5.04 12.55
C ASP A 11 3.56 -3.54 12.45
N ASP A 12 4.15 -2.85 11.46
CA ASP A 12 3.97 -1.42 11.20
C ASP A 12 3.10 -1.21 9.94
N ASP A 13 2.37 -0.09 9.91
CA ASP A 13 1.59 0.30 8.74
C ASP A 13 2.47 0.39 7.47
N VAL A 14 1.98 -0.21 6.38
CA VAL A 14 2.70 -0.26 5.11
C VAL A 14 2.37 0.98 4.29
N PHE A 15 3.38 1.78 3.97
CA PHE A 15 3.22 3.02 3.24
C PHE A 15 3.09 2.81 1.72
N PHE A 16 2.27 3.61 1.03
CA PHE A 16 2.24 3.64 -0.43
C PHE A 16 1.99 5.05 -1.00
N HIS A 17 2.46 5.28 -2.23
CA HIS A 17 2.12 6.47 -3.01
C HIS A 17 0.91 6.17 -3.92
N MET A 18 -0.07 7.08 -3.93
CA MET A 18 -1.23 6.95 -4.83
C MET A 18 -0.83 6.95 -6.32
N GLU A 19 0.31 7.56 -6.65
CA GLU A 19 0.85 7.59 -8.01
C GLU A 19 1.33 6.21 -8.49
N ASP A 20 1.66 5.30 -7.56
CA ASP A 20 2.04 3.93 -7.88
C ASP A 20 0.79 3.06 -8.16
N VAL A 21 -0.39 3.53 -7.74
CA VAL A 21 -1.67 2.87 -7.97
C VAL A 21 -2.32 3.47 -9.22
N GLY A 22 -2.17 2.81 -10.36
CA GLY A 22 -2.84 3.26 -11.58
C GLY A 22 -4.36 3.29 -11.45
N GLY A 23 -5.01 4.25 -12.13
CA GLY A 23 -6.48 4.35 -12.18
C GLY A 23 -7.05 5.40 -11.22
N PRO A 24 -8.30 5.22 -10.75
CA PRO A 24 -8.90 6.07 -9.71
C PRO A 24 -8.07 6.06 -8.41
N ASP A 25 -8.41 6.91 -7.45
CA ASP A 25 -7.84 6.79 -6.09
C ASP A 25 -8.37 5.52 -5.39
N LEU A 26 -7.65 5.03 -4.38
CA LEU A 26 -8.16 3.99 -3.49
C LEU A 26 -9.07 4.60 -2.42
N GLU A 27 -10.10 3.87 -2.03
CA GLU A 27 -11.03 4.25 -0.98
C GLU A 27 -10.83 3.40 0.28
N GLU A 28 -11.23 3.92 1.44
CA GLU A 28 -11.16 3.17 2.71
C GLU A 28 -11.99 1.89 2.63
N GLY A 29 -11.43 0.77 3.10
CA GLY A 29 -12.08 -0.54 3.08
C GLY A 29 -11.99 -1.28 1.75
N GLN A 30 -11.29 -0.72 0.75
CA GLN A 30 -11.04 -1.41 -0.52
C GLN A 30 -10.00 -2.52 -0.36
N GLU A 31 -10.35 -3.72 -0.85
CA GLU A 31 -9.43 -4.86 -0.90
C GLU A 31 -8.43 -4.69 -2.06
N ILE A 32 -7.16 -4.94 -1.76
CA ILE A 32 -6.03 -4.79 -2.68
C ILE A 32 -5.03 -5.92 -2.48
N GLU A 33 -4.22 -6.18 -3.50
CA GLU A 33 -3.04 -7.04 -3.44
C GLU A 33 -1.78 -6.17 -3.65
N PHE A 34 -0.70 -6.49 -2.96
CA PHE A 34 0.57 -5.75 -3.03
C PHE A 34 1.73 -6.60 -2.51
N ASP A 35 2.94 -6.19 -2.86
CA ASP A 35 4.19 -6.72 -2.30
C ASP A 35 4.73 -5.77 -1.21
N ILE A 36 5.32 -6.32 -0.15
CA ILE A 36 5.98 -5.54 0.91
C ILE A 36 7.49 -5.48 0.66
N GLU A 37 8.04 -4.27 0.62
CA GLU A 37 9.48 -4.03 0.54
C GLU A 37 9.97 -3.17 1.72
N GLN A 38 11.15 -3.49 2.26
CA GLN A 38 11.78 -2.68 3.30
C GLN A 38 12.45 -1.43 2.68
N ALA A 39 12.03 -0.25 3.12
CA ALA A 39 12.59 1.03 2.69
C ALA A 39 13.23 1.81 3.87
N PRO A 40 14.07 2.83 3.61
CA PRO A 40 14.72 3.61 4.67
C PRO A 40 13.78 4.28 5.69
N LYS A 41 12.48 4.37 5.39
CA LYS A 41 11.45 5.00 6.23
C LYS A 41 10.41 4.00 6.78
N GLY A 42 10.65 2.69 6.65
CA GLY A 42 9.71 1.64 7.04
C GLY A 42 9.27 0.79 5.85
N PRO A 43 8.35 -0.16 6.08
CA PRO A 43 7.80 -1.01 5.02
C PRO A 43 7.01 -0.16 4.01
N ARG A 44 7.18 -0.47 2.73
CA ARG A 44 6.42 0.14 1.63
C ARG A 44 5.72 -0.93 0.81
N ALA A 45 4.57 -0.59 0.26
CA ALA A 45 3.87 -1.42 -0.70
C ALA A 45 4.36 -1.12 -2.12
N THR A 46 4.52 -2.17 -2.91
CA THR A 46 4.81 -2.12 -4.36
C THR A 46 3.85 -3.03 -5.11
N ASN A 47 3.75 -2.86 -6.43
CA ASN A 47 2.87 -3.67 -7.29
C ASN A 47 1.41 -3.70 -6.80
N VAL A 48 0.91 -2.57 -6.29
CA VAL A 48 -0.43 -2.47 -5.73
C VAL A 48 -1.48 -2.64 -6.83
N THR A 49 -2.38 -3.61 -6.67
CA THR A 49 -3.48 -3.90 -7.59
C THR A 49 -4.80 -4.01 -6.82
N ARG A 50 -5.91 -3.71 -7.51
CA ARG A 50 -7.25 -3.86 -6.95
C ARG A 50 -7.72 -5.30 -7.16
N LEU A 51 -8.38 -5.86 -6.15
CA LEU A 51 -9.09 -7.13 -6.25
C LEU A 51 -10.49 -6.96 -6.85
#